data_AF-A0AAV8ZIP2-F1
#
_entry.id   AF-A0AAV8ZIP2-F1
#
_cell.length_a   1.000
_cell.length_b   1.000
_cell.length_c   1.000
_cell.angle_alpha   90.00
_cell.angle_beta   90.00
_cell.angle_gamma   90.00
#
_symmetry.space_group_name_H-M   'P 1'
#
loop_
_entity.id
_entity.type
_entity.pdbx_description
1 polymer ?
#
loop_
_entity_poly.entity_id
_entity_poly.type
_entity_poly.pdbx_seq_one_letter_code
_entity_poly.pdbx_strand_id
1 'polypeptide(L)'
;MSGVMCKHCDKIFSVQSSLNRHLLEKHNITSNIISYDASVFNFKCLETNCNVSFKLNEELRQHLKDTHSHDMIQEFLQFANIQDFYKWLDVLRNTCDVDYVQPRGKRIV
;
A
#
# COMPACT_ATOMS: atom_id res chain seq x y z
N MET A 1 18.97 -24.41 3.67
CA MET A 1 17.69 -24.27 2.97
C MET A 1 16.84 -23.32 3.79
N SER A 2 16.60 -22.11 3.30
CA SER A 2 15.78 -21.12 4.00
C SER A 2 14.35 -21.24 3.49
N GLY A 3 13.42 -21.69 4.34
CA GLY A 3 12.00 -21.83 4.01
C GLY A 3 11.15 -20.71 4.60
N VAL A 4 9.92 -20.55 4.12
CA VAL A 4 8.97 -19.56 4.62
C VAL A 4 7.95 -20.23 5.54
N MET A 5 7.81 -19.73 6.77
CA MET A 5 6.98 -20.32 7.82
C MET A 5 5.58 -19.69 7.88
N CYS A 6 4.56 -20.52 8.04
CA CYS A 6 3.21 -20.08 8.39
C CYS A 6 3.14 -19.68 9.87
N LYS A 7 2.71 -18.45 10.18
CA LYS A 7 2.57 -17.98 11.57
C LYS A 7 1.34 -18.53 12.31
N HIS A 8 0.44 -19.23 11.62
CA HIS A 8 -0.79 -19.78 12.20
C HIS A 8 -0.71 -21.28 12.51
N CYS A 9 0.26 -22.00 11.91
CA CYS A 9 0.41 -23.44 12.16
C CYS A 9 1.86 -23.94 12.02
N ASP A 10 2.84 -23.04 12.03
CA ASP A 10 4.29 -23.28 11.98
C ASP A 10 4.81 -24.17 10.84
N LYS A 11 3.99 -24.39 9.81
CA LYS A 11 4.39 -25.14 8.62
C LYS A 11 5.40 -24.36 7.81
N ILE A 12 6.47 -25.03 7.40
CA ILE A 12 7.53 -24.46 6.57
C ILE A 12 7.31 -24.87 5.12
N PHE A 13 7.34 -23.89 4.23
CA PHE A 13 7.19 -24.08 2.79
C PHE A 13 8.49 -23.69 2.08
N SER A 14 8.78 -24.34 0.95
CA SER A 14 9.97 -24.05 0.13
C SER A 14 9.86 -22.72 -0.63
N VAL A 15 8.64 -22.24 -0.87
CA VAL A 15 8.35 -21.00 -1.62
C VAL A 15 7.09 -20.31 -1.07
N GLN A 16 7.03 -18.98 -1.16
CA GLN A 16 5.89 -18.20 -0.67
C GLN A 16 4.58 -18.60 -1.36
N SER A 17 4.55 -18.85 -2.67
CA SER A 17 3.31 -19.21 -3.38
C SER A 17 2.60 -20.43 -2.75
N SER A 18 3.39 -21.40 -2.27
CA SER A 18 2.89 -22.55 -1.52
C SER A 18 2.33 -22.16 -0.16
N LEU A 19 3.00 -21.25 0.55
CA LEU A 19 2.51 -20.69 1.82
C LEU A 19 1.22 -19.88 1.61
N ASN A 20 1.13 -19.07 0.55
CA ASN A 20 -0.06 -18.28 0.22
C ASN A 20 -1.28 -19.17 -0.07
N ARG A 21 -1.09 -20.21 -0.88
CA ARG A 21 -2.14 -21.22 -1.11
C ARG A 21 -2.54 -21.88 0.21
N HIS A 22 -1.57 -22.22 1.06
CA HIS A 22 -1.84 -22.78 2.38
C HIS A 22 -2.64 -21.83 3.28
N LEU A 23 -2.31 -20.54 3.33
CA LEU A 23 -3.04 -19.52 4.07
C LEU A 23 -4.49 -19.40 3.60
N LEU A 24 -4.72 -19.48 2.28
CA LEU A 24 -6.05 -19.48 1.71
C LEU A 24 -6.83 -20.74 2.09
N GLU A 25 -6.27 -21.94 1.86
CA GLU A 25 -7.00 -23.20 2.02
C GLU A 25 -7.18 -23.64 3.47
N LYS A 26 -6.20 -23.34 4.35
CA LYS A 26 -6.19 -23.83 5.73
C LYS A 26 -6.53 -22.78 6.76
N HIS A 27 -6.37 -21.51 6.42
CA HIS A 27 -6.65 -20.40 7.32
C HIS A 27 -7.71 -19.43 6.78
N ASN A 28 -8.17 -19.61 5.54
CA ASN A 28 -9.12 -18.72 4.86
C ASN A 28 -8.65 -17.25 4.85
N ILE A 29 -7.34 -17.03 4.82
CA ILE A 29 -6.72 -15.70 4.82
C ILE A 29 -6.47 -15.29 3.37
N THR A 30 -7.22 -14.29 2.92
CA THR A 30 -7.12 -13.70 1.58
C THR A 30 -6.34 -12.39 1.55
N SER A 31 -6.30 -11.67 2.68
CA SER A 31 -5.74 -10.32 2.82
C SER A 31 -4.20 -10.24 2.92
N ASN A 32 -3.51 -11.39 3.00
CA ASN A 32 -2.05 -11.47 3.15
C ASN A 32 -1.38 -12.32 2.05
N ILE A 33 -2.03 -12.47 0.89
CA ILE A 33 -1.46 -13.18 -0.25
C ILE A 33 -0.45 -12.25 -0.94
N ILE A 34 0.80 -12.32 -0.50
CA ILE A 34 1.92 -11.53 -1.04
C ILE A 34 2.36 -12.16 -2.37
N SER A 35 2.06 -11.51 -3.50
CA SER A 35 2.63 -11.89 -4.80
C SER A 35 4.02 -11.29 -4.91
N TYR A 36 5.05 -12.15 -4.90
CA TYR A 36 6.44 -11.74 -5.16
C TYR A 36 6.74 -11.57 -6.65
N ASP A 37 5.71 -11.62 -7.49
CA ASP A 37 5.83 -11.36 -8.92
C ASP A 37 5.17 -10.01 -9.20
N ALA A 38 6.02 -9.00 -9.45
CA ALA A 38 5.62 -7.65 -9.79
C ALA A 38 4.85 -7.56 -11.13
N SER A 39 4.75 -8.63 -11.93
CA SER A 39 3.96 -8.65 -13.17
C SER A 39 2.49 -9.01 -12.95
N VAL A 40 2.13 -9.54 -11.77
CA VAL A 40 0.78 -10.10 -11.54
C VAL A 40 -0.27 -9.03 -11.25
N PHE A 41 0.08 -7.99 -10.49
CA PHE A 41 -0.87 -6.95 -10.09
C PHE A 41 -0.38 -5.52 -10.33
N ASN A 42 -1.35 -4.59 -10.41
CA ASN A 42 -1.11 -3.18 -10.74
C ASN A 42 -0.47 -2.38 -9.59
N PHE A 43 -0.71 -2.75 -8.33
CA PHE A 43 -0.18 -2.02 -7.17
C PHE A 43 1.14 -2.65 -6.73
N LYS A 44 2.25 -2.11 -7.22
CA LYS A 44 3.60 -2.66 -6.99
C LYS A 44 4.32 -1.83 -5.94
N CYS A 45 5.08 -2.50 -5.07
CA CYS A 45 6.06 -1.80 -4.25
C CYS A 45 7.26 -1.44 -5.13
N LEU A 46 7.72 -0.19 -5.03
CA LEU A 46 8.85 0.34 -5.80
C LEU A 46 10.10 0.55 -4.95
N GLU A 47 10.05 0.11 -3.69
CA GLU A 47 11.18 0.21 -2.77
C GLU A 47 12.33 -0.69 -3.18
N THR A 48 13.54 -0.25 -2.84
CA THR A 48 14.76 -1.00 -3.20
C THR A 48 14.74 -2.36 -2.53
N ASN A 49 15.01 -3.42 -3.30
CA ASN A 49 14.93 -4.83 -2.86
C ASN A 49 13.53 -5.32 -2.45
N CYS A 50 12.46 -4.66 -2.91
CA CYS A 50 11.10 -5.15 -2.76
C CYS A 50 10.51 -5.53 -4.13
N ASN A 51 10.04 -6.78 -4.28
CA ASN A 51 9.44 -7.27 -5.53
C ASN A 51 7.99 -7.73 -5.30
N VAL A 52 7.24 -6.98 -4.50
CA VAL A 52 5.89 -7.36 -4.08
C VAL A 52 4.84 -6.60 -4.89
N SER A 53 3.78 -7.27 -5.30
CA SER A 53 2.59 -6.66 -5.90
C SER A 53 1.30 -7.09 -5.20
N PHE A 54 0.32 -6.19 -5.23
CA PHE A 54 -0.94 -6.29 -4.51
C PHE A 54 -2.13 -6.05 -5.43
N LYS A 55 -3.27 -6.67 -5.10
CA LYS A 55 -4.50 -6.53 -5.86
C LYS A 55 -5.21 -5.21 -5.54
N LEU A 56 -5.15 -4.75 -4.29
CA LEU A 56 -5.78 -3.53 -3.82
C LEU A 56 -4.75 -2.48 -3.40
N ASN A 57 -5.10 -1.20 -3.52
CA ASN A 57 -4.20 -0.11 -3.10
C ASN A 57 -3.96 -0.10 -1.57
N GLU A 58 -4.99 -0.43 -0.78
CA GLU A 58 -4.89 -0.49 0.69
C GLU A 58 -3.85 -1.52 1.17
N GLU A 59 -3.76 -2.67 0.50
CA GLU A 59 -2.77 -3.71 0.80
C GLU A 59 -1.34 -3.21 0.55
N LEU A 60 -1.11 -2.47 -0.54
CA LEU A 60 0.17 -1.83 -0.81
C LEU A 60 0.50 -0.79 0.28
N ARG A 61 -0.48 0.00 0.72
CA ARG A 61 -0.27 0.99 1.78
C ARG A 61 0.13 0.33 3.10
N GLN A 62 -0.56 -0.73 3.48
CA GLN A 62 -0.26 -1.48 4.70
C GLN A 62 1.14 -2.11 4.63
N HIS A 63 1.52 -2.67 3.49
CA HIS A 63 2.86 -3.19 3.27
C HIS A 63 3.96 -2.13 3.40
N LEU A 64 3.75 -0.96 2.79
CA LEU A 64 4.69 0.17 2.89
C LEU A 64 4.86 0.62 4.35
N LYS A 65 3.76 0.63 5.13
CA LYS A 65 3.80 0.92 6.56
C LYS A 65 4.57 -0.13 7.37
N ASP A 66 4.23 -1.41 7.20
CA ASP A 66 4.76 -2.47 8.05
C ASP A 66 6.18 -2.90 7.69
N THR A 67 6.53 -2.84 6.39
CA THR A 67 7.80 -3.37 5.86
C THR A 67 8.81 -2.27 5.58
N HIS A 68 8.35 -1.11 5.14
CA HIS A 68 9.20 0.01 4.72
C HIS A 68 9.12 1.21 5.66
N SER A 69 8.36 1.11 6.75
CA SER A 69 8.19 2.18 7.74
C SER A 69 7.69 3.50 7.13
N HIS A 70 6.97 3.42 6.02
CA HIS A 70 6.30 4.56 5.41
C HIS A 70 4.97 4.78 6.10
N ASP A 71 4.92 5.78 6.98
CA ASP A 71 3.66 6.14 7.62
C ASP A 71 2.85 7.06 6.70
N MET A 72 1.64 6.62 6.38
CA MET A 72 0.70 7.40 5.56
C MET A 72 -0.33 8.03 6.49
N ILE A 73 -0.22 9.34 6.65
CA ILE A 73 -1.16 10.12 7.46
C ILE A 73 -2.32 10.54 6.58
N GLN A 74 -3.54 10.30 7.05
CA GLN A 74 -4.76 10.80 6.43
C GLN A 74 -5.39 11.84 7.34
N GLU A 75 -5.55 13.06 6.82
CA GLU A 75 -6.18 14.17 7.53
C GLU A 75 -7.48 14.59 6.84
N PHE A 76 -8.50 14.90 7.63
CA PHE A 76 -9.77 15.43 7.17
C PHE A 76 -9.86 16.90 7.59
N LEU A 77 -9.85 17.79 6.61
CA LEU A 77 -9.94 19.23 6.84
C LEU A 77 -11.30 19.75 6.37
N GLN A 78 -11.92 20.59 7.18
CA GLN A 78 -13.16 21.26 6.86
C GLN A 78 -12.92 22.75 6.70
N PHE A 79 -13.44 23.31 5.62
CA PHE A 79 -13.33 24.74 5.32
C PHE A 79 -14.74 25.35 5.31
N ALA A 80 -14.85 26.59 5.78
CA ALA A 80 -16.12 27.31 5.79
C ALA A 80 -16.66 27.55 4.38
N ASN A 81 -15.77 27.73 3.40
CA ASN A 81 -16.08 27.94 2.00
C ASN A 81 -14.90 27.50 1.11
N ILE A 82 -15.12 27.49 -0.21
CA ILE A 82 -14.11 27.07 -1.19
C ILE A 82 -12.92 28.05 -1.28
N GLN A 83 -13.14 29.33 -1.00
CA GLN A 83 -12.07 30.32 -1.00
C GLN A 83 -11.05 30.05 0.11
N ASP A 84 -11.51 29.66 1.30
CA ASP A 84 -10.64 29.30 2.42
C ASP A 84 -9.86 28.00 2.14
N PHE A 85 -10.47 27.04 1.43
CA PHE A 85 -9.75 25.88 0.90
C PHE A 85 -8.60 26.29 -0.03
N TYR A 86 -8.85 27.19 -1.00
CA TYR A 86 -7.79 27.62 -1.92
C TYR A 86 -6.67 28.40 -1.23
N LYS A 87 -6.98 29.23 -0.22
CA LYS A 87 -5.95 29.92 0.58
C LYS A 87 -5.05 28.92 1.30
N TRP A 88 -5.65 27.90 1.93
CA TRP A 88 -4.89 26.83 2.58
C TRP A 88 -4.03 26.04 1.57
N LEU A 89 -4.60 25.71 0.40
CA LEU A 89 -3.88 24.98 -0.65
C LEU A 89 -2.70 25.79 -1.19
N ASP A 90 -2.86 27.10 -1.35
CA ASP A 90 -1.78 28.00 -1.79
C ASP A 90 -0.64 28.06 -0.78
N VAL A 91 -0.96 28.17 0.52
CA VAL A 91 0.06 28.08 1.58
C VAL A 91 0.80 26.74 1.49
N LEU A 92 0.07 25.64 1.39
CA LEU A 92 0.68 24.31 1.31
C LEU A 92 1.61 24.13 0.12
N ARG A 93 1.19 24.57 -1.07
CA ARG A 93 2.01 24.51 -2.30
C ARG A 93 3.31 25.31 -2.17
N ASN A 94 3.30 26.37 -1.38
CA ASN A 94 4.48 27.22 -1.16
C ASN A 94 5.37 26.70 -0.01
N THR A 95 4.80 26.01 0.98
CA THR A 95 5.54 25.52 2.15
C THR A 95 6.03 24.10 2.01
N CYS A 96 5.39 23.31 1.16
CA CYS A 96 5.65 21.89 0.98
C CYS A 96 5.64 21.57 -0.52
N ASP A 97 6.51 20.65 -0.95
CA ASP A 97 6.52 20.15 -2.33
C ASP A 97 5.34 19.18 -2.53
N VAL A 98 4.12 19.74 -2.57
CA VAL A 98 2.86 18.97 -2.61
C VAL A 98 2.04 19.32 -3.84
N ASP A 99 1.51 18.29 -4.49
CA ASP A 99 0.59 18.40 -5.62
C ASP A 99 -0.84 18.01 -5.20
N TYR A 100 -1.83 18.80 -5.60
CA TYR A 100 -3.24 18.49 -5.38
C TYR A 100 -3.83 17.73 -6.57
N VAL A 101 -4.35 16.53 -6.29
CA VAL A 101 -5.01 15.68 -7.28
C VAL A 101 -6.50 15.56 -6.92
N GLN A 102 -7.38 15.98 -7.82
CA GLN A 102 -8.81 15.78 -7.64
C GLN A 102 -9.15 14.28 -7.61
N PRO A 103 -10.25 13.86 -6.94
CA PRO A 103 -10.66 12.46 -6.88
C PRO A 103 -10.85 11.76 -8.24
N ARG A 104 -11.02 12.54 -9.32
CA ARG A 104 -11.15 12.06 -10.70
C ARG A 104 -9.88 12.24 -11.54
N GLY A 105 -8.72 12.41 -10.91
CA GLY A 105 -7.41 12.34 -11.55
C GLY A 105 -7.05 13.49 -12.50
N LYS A 106 -7.89 14.54 -12.62
CA LYS A 106 -7.47 15.75 -13.34
C LYS A 106 -6.63 16.61 -12.40
N ARG A 107 -5.34 16.74 -12.73
CA ARG A 107 -4.45 17.73 -12.13
C ARG A 107 -5.05 19.11 -12.39
N ILE A 108 -5.24 19.90 -11.34
CA ILE A 108 -5.61 21.31 -11.49
C ILE A 108 -4.31 22.04 -11.85
N VAL A 109 -4.14 22.30 -13.15
CA VAL A 109 -3.06 23.12 -13.70
C VAL A 109 -3.34 24.58 -13.44
#